data_AF-B0KUR2-F1
#
_entry.id   AF-B0KUR2-F1
#
_cell.length_a   1.000
_cell.length_b   1.000
_cell.length_c   1.000
_cell.angle_alpha   90.00
_cell.angle_beta   90.00
_cell.angle_gamma   90.00
#
_symmetry.space_group_name_H-M   'P 1'
#
loop_
_entity.id
_entity.type
_entity.pdbx_description
1 polymer ?
#
loop_
_entity_poly.entity_id
_entity_poly.type
_entity_poly.pdbx_seq_one_letter_code
_entity_poly.pdbx_strand_id
1 'polypeptide(L)'
;MWLLHLPDGGAEEELHNGQYDRNSVFPFDVTLDKDQVKRWGEGGHTFFIRVVPYNNPLPVDFPPLHLIFDRVAPYPNQMPNPFPAIAAVLDTNIGSVELTLPGYPLPSDTTYPGWDAKDTVGWVWRKQVPVDPGDLVPDGTALVTTVPLTIPVPQNVIEDEGDGGILIAYILQDKAGNRSAVSRATRVTVALGNLPVPADFQKPLVLDMNNGVVDQDAVLKGIEVQIDAFQHFKSSDLITLHWGTHDFAERAVGTFPVKQAIPASVILDIYGKGSTGVKPVDVTYEVRRGDHPLGGESDTFDVNLERIGPIVPDPDPEWPGPVNPQMALPDVYGGNDNQKNHLTENDDGADAELRVTIDAAFAEDDLVEFYYTDEHVIEADYQLEQADPGNEIKVTIPWAYILRHDNGNRFAHYEVSRAGVPNKAASGPQPIVVEAIVIHPEAAEILGGFVSGGRLWLNCTSLFDPADPTDVNPDVRINIPDLSKWLANGEDLTLTWTATQGTAPGGLDIPNAKFEKTIQLNATNPPTGFVWRIPYADGLKPIYEFNQAVTYDGLATFIYAFERNGKTITSEPAVAVVSMHSFTAECPLVRP
;
A
#
# COMPACT_ATOMS: atom_id res chain seq x y z
N MET A 1 -76.67 -57.02 -20.42
CA MET A 1 -76.17 -56.34 -19.20
C MET A 1 -75.26 -55.24 -19.67
N TRP A 2 -75.41 -54.06 -19.10
CA TRP A 2 -74.62 -52.88 -19.39
C TRP A 2 -73.82 -52.47 -18.17
N LEU A 3 -72.56 -52.07 -18.38
CA LEU A 3 -71.84 -51.20 -17.47
C LEU A 3 -71.97 -49.77 -18.01
N LEU A 4 -72.52 -48.89 -17.20
CA LEU A 4 -72.85 -47.51 -17.57
C LEU A 4 -72.03 -46.56 -16.72
N HIS A 5 -71.63 -45.44 -17.32
CA HIS A 5 -71.02 -44.30 -16.66
C HIS A 5 -71.90 -43.07 -16.81
N LEU A 6 -72.02 -42.30 -15.76
CA LEU A 6 -72.75 -41.03 -15.75
C LEU A 6 -71.87 -39.98 -15.05
N PRO A 7 -71.30 -39.01 -15.79
CA PRO A 7 -70.64 -37.86 -15.18
C PRO A 7 -71.69 -36.87 -14.64
N ASP A 8 -71.34 -36.16 -13.58
CA ASP A 8 -72.20 -35.12 -13.00
C ASP A 8 -72.61 -34.08 -14.05
N GLY A 9 -73.91 -33.94 -14.29
CA GLY A 9 -74.46 -33.00 -15.28
C GLY A 9 -74.31 -33.42 -16.75
N GLY A 10 -73.83 -34.63 -17.03
CA GLY A 10 -73.70 -35.17 -18.39
C GLY A 10 -74.75 -36.24 -18.76
N ALA A 11 -74.48 -36.95 -19.85
CA ALA A 11 -75.32 -38.03 -20.35
C ALA A 11 -74.76 -39.41 -19.97
N GLU A 12 -75.64 -40.38 -19.82
CA GLU A 12 -75.28 -41.79 -19.59
C GLU A 12 -74.48 -42.33 -20.79
N GLU A 13 -73.30 -42.87 -20.54
CA GLU A 13 -72.41 -43.49 -21.52
C GLU A 13 -72.32 -45.00 -21.28
N GLU A 14 -72.48 -45.78 -22.35
CA GLU A 14 -72.25 -47.23 -22.33
C GLU A 14 -70.75 -47.52 -22.36
N LEU A 15 -70.23 -48.08 -21.26
CA LEU A 15 -68.83 -48.52 -21.18
C LEU A 15 -68.66 -49.94 -21.69
N HIS A 16 -69.66 -50.79 -21.45
CA HIS A 16 -69.65 -52.17 -21.87
C HIS A 16 -71.07 -52.71 -21.99
N ASN A 17 -71.30 -53.57 -22.97
CA ASN A 17 -72.55 -54.31 -23.13
C ASN A 17 -72.26 -55.75 -23.54
N GLY A 18 -72.94 -56.69 -22.87
CA GLY A 18 -72.84 -58.10 -23.19
C GLY A 18 -74.07 -58.88 -22.75
N GLN A 19 -74.24 -60.03 -23.39
CA GLN A 19 -75.16 -61.08 -22.93
C GLN A 19 -74.38 -62.05 -22.05
N TYR A 20 -74.96 -62.39 -20.91
CA TYR A 20 -74.34 -63.25 -19.91
C TYR A 20 -75.32 -64.34 -19.52
N ASP A 21 -74.81 -65.55 -19.37
CA ASP A 21 -75.53 -66.74 -18.93
C ASP A 21 -74.83 -67.36 -17.72
N ARG A 22 -75.35 -68.51 -17.25
CA ARG A 22 -74.79 -69.23 -16.10
C ARG A 22 -73.35 -69.74 -16.31
N ASN A 23 -72.87 -69.78 -17.54
CA ASN A 23 -71.53 -70.28 -17.89
C ASN A 23 -70.53 -69.13 -18.09
N SER A 24 -71.00 -67.88 -17.99
CA SER A 24 -70.16 -66.70 -18.17
C SER A 24 -69.21 -66.51 -16.99
N VAL A 25 -67.99 -66.06 -17.27
CA VAL A 25 -66.96 -65.81 -16.26
C VAL A 25 -67.25 -64.49 -15.54
N PHE A 26 -67.28 -64.52 -14.20
CA PHE A 26 -67.47 -63.35 -13.35
C PHE A 26 -66.52 -63.41 -12.14
N PRO A 27 -65.89 -62.30 -11.69
CA PRO A 27 -65.97 -60.95 -12.27
C PRO A 27 -65.37 -60.90 -13.68
N PHE A 28 -65.79 -59.92 -14.48
CA PHE A 28 -65.18 -59.62 -15.77
C PHE A 28 -64.46 -58.28 -15.68
N ASP A 29 -63.36 -58.17 -16.41
CA ASP A 29 -62.58 -56.95 -16.47
C ASP A 29 -63.09 -56.06 -17.61
N VAL A 30 -63.28 -54.77 -17.32
CA VAL A 30 -63.49 -53.73 -18.33
C VAL A 30 -62.28 -52.83 -18.30
N THR A 31 -61.54 -52.78 -19.41
CA THR A 31 -60.43 -51.84 -19.56
C THR A 31 -60.99 -50.53 -20.08
N LEU A 32 -60.83 -49.46 -19.29
CA LEU A 32 -61.21 -48.12 -19.71
C LEU A 32 -60.04 -47.46 -20.44
N ASP A 33 -60.35 -46.83 -21.56
CA ASP A 33 -59.36 -46.06 -22.31
C ASP A 33 -58.96 -44.80 -21.54
N LYS A 34 -57.66 -44.50 -21.49
CA LYS A 34 -57.16 -43.33 -20.73
C LYS A 34 -57.66 -42.02 -21.31
N ASP A 35 -57.83 -41.92 -22.62
CA ASP A 35 -58.31 -40.68 -23.24
C ASP A 35 -59.83 -40.53 -23.09
N GLN A 36 -60.57 -41.63 -23.01
CA GLN A 36 -61.97 -41.64 -22.56
C GLN A 36 -62.10 -41.12 -21.12
N VAL A 37 -61.32 -41.67 -20.18
CA VAL A 37 -61.29 -41.22 -18.78
C VAL A 37 -60.94 -39.73 -18.69
N LYS A 38 -59.98 -39.26 -19.49
CA LYS A 38 -59.61 -37.83 -19.50
C LYS A 38 -60.75 -36.92 -19.96
N ARG A 39 -61.56 -37.37 -20.93
CA ARG A 39 -62.69 -36.61 -21.51
C ARG A 39 -63.85 -36.43 -20.53
N TRP A 40 -63.99 -37.30 -19.53
CA TRP A 40 -65.07 -37.19 -18.54
C TRP A 40 -64.98 -35.95 -17.66
N GLY A 41 -63.80 -35.32 -17.57
CA GLY A 41 -63.64 -34.06 -16.84
C GLY A 41 -63.42 -34.24 -15.34
N GLU A 42 -63.62 -33.17 -14.59
CA GLU A 42 -63.57 -33.14 -13.12
C GLU A 42 -64.96 -33.43 -12.53
N GLY A 43 -65.01 -33.83 -11.26
CA GLY A 43 -66.24 -33.92 -10.48
C GLY A 43 -66.70 -35.35 -10.19
N GLY A 44 -67.98 -35.50 -9.84
CA GLY A 44 -68.56 -36.80 -9.52
C GLY A 44 -68.81 -37.64 -10.76
N HIS A 45 -68.48 -38.91 -10.65
CA HIS A 45 -68.70 -39.92 -11.67
C HIS A 45 -69.38 -41.13 -11.05
N THR A 46 -70.50 -41.52 -11.63
CA THR A 46 -71.30 -42.63 -11.17
C THR A 46 -71.18 -43.79 -12.15
N PHE A 47 -70.75 -44.95 -11.66
CA PHE A 47 -70.65 -46.19 -12.42
C PHE A 47 -71.68 -47.19 -11.91
N PHE A 48 -72.50 -47.77 -12.78
CA PHE A 48 -73.53 -48.72 -12.35
C PHE A 48 -73.78 -49.78 -13.41
N ILE A 49 -74.32 -50.91 -12.96
CA ILE A 49 -74.67 -52.04 -13.82
C ILE A 49 -76.18 -52.05 -14.02
N ARG A 50 -76.60 -52.14 -15.29
CA ARG A 50 -78.00 -52.33 -15.69
C ARG A 50 -78.17 -53.71 -16.30
N VAL A 51 -79.11 -54.51 -15.79
CA VAL A 51 -79.40 -55.85 -16.32
C VAL A 51 -80.83 -55.89 -16.82
N VAL A 52 -81.06 -56.37 -18.05
CA VAL A 52 -82.38 -56.81 -18.51
C VAL A 52 -82.44 -58.33 -18.35
N PRO A 53 -83.25 -58.85 -17.41
CA PRO A 53 -83.41 -60.28 -17.22
C PRO A 53 -84.08 -60.95 -18.42
N TYR A 54 -83.77 -62.22 -18.69
CA TYR A 54 -84.38 -62.95 -19.82
C TYR A 54 -85.92 -63.08 -19.70
N ASN A 55 -86.45 -63.02 -18.48
CA ASN A 55 -87.85 -63.21 -18.15
C ASN A 55 -88.60 -61.90 -17.85
N ASN A 56 -87.93 -60.75 -17.92
CA ASN A 56 -88.53 -59.45 -17.65
C ASN A 56 -87.97 -58.41 -18.63
N PRO A 57 -88.80 -57.79 -19.48
CA PRO A 57 -88.32 -56.77 -20.41
C PRO A 57 -87.87 -55.48 -19.72
N LEU A 58 -88.11 -55.30 -18.42
CA LEU A 58 -87.71 -54.10 -17.68
C LEU A 58 -86.26 -54.22 -17.17
N PRO A 59 -85.41 -53.19 -17.39
CA PRO A 59 -84.07 -53.14 -16.83
C PRO A 59 -84.10 -52.98 -15.30
N VAL A 60 -83.09 -53.56 -14.63
CA VAL A 60 -82.82 -53.43 -13.20
C VAL A 60 -81.43 -52.84 -13.02
N ASP A 61 -81.35 -51.74 -12.28
CA ASP A 61 -80.09 -51.07 -11.93
C ASP A 61 -79.57 -51.58 -10.59
N PHE A 62 -78.26 -51.86 -10.53
CA PHE A 62 -77.56 -52.23 -9.32
C PHE A 62 -76.99 -50.99 -8.61
N PRO A 63 -76.67 -51.09 -7.31
CA PRO A 63 -76.11 -49.96 -6.55
C PRO A 63 -74.89 -49.35 -7.26
N PRO A 64 -74.85 -48.02 -7.43
CA PRO A 64 -73.75 -47.35 -8.10
C PRO A 64 -72.46 -47.31 -7.27
N LEU A 65 -71.34 -47.26 -7.97
CA LEU A 65 -70.04 -46.80 -7.46
C LEU A 65 -69.90 -45.31 -7.78
N HIS A 66 -69.70 -44.49 -6.77
CA HIS A 66 -69.40 -43.07 -6.93
C HIS A 66 -67.91 -42.83 -6.76
N LEU A 67 -67.28 -42.21 -7.77
CA LEU A 67 -65.91 -41.75 -7.74
C LEU A 67 -65.88 -40.24 -7.96
N ILE A 68 -64.87 -39.57 -7.41
CA ILE A 68 -64.59 -38.16 -7.70
C ILE A 68 -63.29 -38.13 -8.48
N PHE A 69 -63.31 -37.54 -9.66
CA PHE A 69 -62.10 -37.27 -10.41
C PHE A 69 -61.68 -35.84 -10.10
N ASP A 70 -60.49 -35.73 -9.52
CA ASP A 70 -59.89 -34.46 -9.13
C ASP A 70 -58.44 -34.43 -9.60
N ARG A 71 -58.19 -33.64 -10.62
CA ARG A 71 -56.86 -33.36 -11.18
C ARG A 71 -56.45 -31.90 -10.95
N VAL A 72 -57.23 -31.16 -10.18
CA VAL A 72 -57.06 -29.72 -9.98
C VAL A 72 -56.38 -29.49 -8.66
N ALA A 73 -55.11 -29.11 -8.70
CA ALA A 73 -54.38 -28.74 -7.51
C ALA A 73 -55.01 -27.53 -6.78
N PRO A 74 -54.82 -27.43 -5.45
CA PRO A 74 -55.09 -26.20 -4.73
C PRO A 74 -54.35 -25.00 -5.37
N TYR A 75 -55.01 -23.84 -5.45
CA TYR A 75 -54.52 -22.66 -6.17
C TYR A 75 -54.12 -22.94 -7.63
N PRO A 76 -55.05 -23.41 -8.49
CA PRO A 76 -54.70 -23.76 -9.86
C PRO A 76 -54.21 -22.52 -10.62
N ASN A 77 -53.03 -22.64 -11.25
CA ASN A 77 -52.36 -21.57 -12.01
C ASN A 77 -52.05 -20.30 -11.20
N GLN A 78 -52.02 -20.38 -9.87
CA GLN A 78 -51.69 -19.26 -8.99
C GLN A 78 -50.69 -19.68 -7.93
N MET A 79 -49.79 -18.77 -7.57
CA MET A 79 -48.87 -18.98 -6.46
C MET A 79 -49.61 -18.69 -5.14
N PRO A 80 -49.58 -19.60 -4.15
CA PRO A 80 -50.20 -19.33 -2.86
C PRO A 80 -49.58 -18.10 -2.17
N ASN A 81 -50.41 -17.41 -1.39
CA ASN A 81 -49.97 -16.25 -0.62
C ASN A 81 -48.92 -16.65 0.42
N PRO A 82 -47.98 -15.75 0.75
CA PRO A 82 -46.95 -16.05 1.73
C PRO A 82 -47.54 -16.24 3.13
N PHE A 83 -46.78 -16.89 4.02
CA PHE A 83 -47.05 -16.77 5.46
C PHE A 83 -46.96 -15.30 5.89
N PRO A 84 -47.80 -14.83 6.82
CA PRO A 84 -47.62 -13.52 7.44
C PRO A 84 -46.21 -13.37 8.03
N ALA A 85 -45.71 -12.14 8.08
CA ALA A 85 -44.43 -11.85 8.75
C ALA A 85 -44.52 -12.20 10.24
N ILE A 86 -43.47 -12.84 10.75
CA ILE A 86 -43.33 -13.15 12.18
C ILE A 86 -42.19 -12.32 12.78
N ALA A 87 -42.23 -12.10 14.09
CA ALA A 87 -41.17 -11.40 14.80
C ALA A 87 -39.84 -12.17 14.72
N ALA A 88 -38.72 -11.47 14.98
CA ALA A 88 -37.42 -12.12 15.05
C ALA A 88 -37.43 -13.25 16.09
N VAL A 89 -36.83 -14.38 15.71
CA VAL A 89 -36.73 -15.57 16.57
C VAL A 89 -35.45 -15.53 17.35
N LEU A 90 -35.59 -15.49 18.67
CA LEU A 90 -34.54 -15.41 19.67
C LEU A 90 -34.71 -16.55 20.68
N ASP A 91 -33.70 -16.80 21.51
CA ASP A 91 -33.77 -17.81 22.57
C ASP A 91 -34.99 -17.64 23.50
N THR A 92 -35.47 -16.40 23.67
CA THR A 92 -36.63 -16.08 24.53
C THR A 92 -37.97 -16.50 23.94
N ASN A 93 -38.08 -16.69 22.62
CA ASN A 93 -39.35 -17.03 21.94
C ASN A 93 -39.27 -18.26 21.03
N ILE A 94 -38.10 -18.91 20.91
CA ILE A 94 -37.88 -20.06 20.02
C ILE A 94 -38.87 -21.22 20.28
N GLY A 95 -39.27 -21.43 21.54
CA GLY A 95 -40.21 -22.49 21.93
C GLY A 95 -41.69 -22.19 21.60
N SER A 96 -42.00 -21.00 21.09
CA SER A 96 -43.38 -20.55 20.82
C SER A 96 -43.57 -20.01 19.39
N VAL A 97 -42.71 -20.40 18.45
CA VAL A 97 -42.82 -19.96 17.05
C VAL A 97 -43.96 -20.70 16.35
N GLU A 98 -44.84 -19.92 15.73
CA GLU A 98 -46.01 -20.44 15.02
C GLU A 98 -46.13 -19.80 13.64
N LEU A 99 -46.40 -20.62 12.62
CA LEU A 99 -46.78 -20.17 11.28
C LEU A 99 -48.30 -20.05 11.22
N THR A 100 -48.81 -19.02 10.56
CA THR A 100 -50.24 -18.87 10.32
C THR A 100 -50.53 -19.10 8.85
N LEU A 101 -51.06 -20.26 8.49
CA LEU A 101 -51.59 -20.48 7.15
C LEU A 101 -52.81 -19.56 6.97
N PRO A 102 -52.74 -18.58 6.06
CA PRO A 102 -53.75 -17.55 6.00
C PRO A 102 -54.99 -18.03 5.24
N GLY A 103 -56.17 -17.67 5.76
CA GLY A 103 -57.44 -17.89 5.08
C GLY A 103 -57.69 -16.81 4.04
N TYR A 104 -57.15 -16.97 2.83
CA TYR A 104 -57.45 -16.02 1.76
C TYR A 104 -58.61 -16.51 0.89
N PRO A 105 -59.66 -15.69 0.70
CA PRO A 105 -60.66 -15.97 -0.31
C PRO A 105 -59.98 -15.86 -1.67
N LEU A 106 -60.19 -16.85 -2.53
CA LEU A 106 -59.87 -16.70 -3.94
C LEU A 106 -60.79 -15.63 -4.57
N PRO A 107 -60.39 -15.03 -5.71
CA PRO A 107 -61.28 -14.15 -6.47
C PRO A 107 -62.65 -14.80 -6.69
N SER A 108 -63.72 -14.01 -6.67
CA SER A 108 -65.11 -14.48 -6.76
C SER A 108 -65.47 -15.24 -8.07
N ASP A 109 -64.53 -15.42 -9.00
CA ASP A 109 -64.70 -16.15 -10.27
C ASP A 109 -64.16 -17.60 -10.26
N THR A 110 -63.43 -18.01 -9.22
CA THR A 110 -62.90 -19.38 -9.13
C THR A 110 -63.90 -20.31 -8.48
N THR A 111 -64.37 -21.31 -9.22
CA THR A 111 -65.27 -22.38 -8.78
C THR A 111 -64.64 -23.38 -7.81
N TYR A 112 -63.33 -23.28 -7.54
CA TYR A 112 -62.60 -24.15 -6.64
C TYR A 112 -62.00 -23.32 -5.50
N PRO A 113 -62.17 -23.68 -4.21
CA PRO A 113 -61.54 -22.96 -3.12
C PRO A 113 -60.02 -23.18 -3.16
N GLY A 114 -59.26 -22.20 -2.65
CA GLY A 114 -57.79 -22.28 -2.63
C GLY A 114 -57.27 -23.37 -1.69
N TRP A 115 -58.15 -23.92 -0.88
CA TRP A 115 -57.90 -24.98 0.10
C TRP A 115 -59.23 -25.66 0.45
N ASP A 116 -59.19 -26.92 0.88
CA ASP A 116 -60.31 -27.66 1.49
C ASP A 116 -59.95 -28.14 2.90
N ALA A 117 -60.97 -28.41 3.73
CA ALA A 117 -60.81 -28.88 5.10
C ALA A 117 -60.13 -30.27 5.24
N LYS A 118 -59.79 -30.91 4.12
CA LYS A 118 -59.11 -32.20 4.03
C LYS A 118 -57.72 -32.09 3.39
N ASP A 119 -57.30 -30.90 2.99
CA ASP A 119 -55.98 -30.68 2.41
C ASP A 119 -54.91 -30.80 3.50
N THR A 120 -53.70 -31.16 3.09
CA THR A 120 -52.52 -31.17 3.95
C THR A 120 -51.61 -30.02 3.55
N VAL A 121 -51.21 -29.19 4.51
CA VAL A 121 -50.17 -28.19 4.31
C VAL A 121 -48.83 -28.80 4.68
N GLY A 122 -47.88 -28.75 3.76
CA GLY A 122 -46.46 -29.03 4.01
C GLY A 122 -45.70 -27.72 4.04
N TRP A 123 -44.98 -27.44 5.13
CA TRP A 123 -44.24 -26.20 5.33
C TRP A 123 -42.74 -26.45 5.41
N VAL A 124 -41.95 -25.42 5.10
CA VAL A 124 -40.48 -25.45 5.19
C VAL A 124 -39.95 -24.25 5.97
N TRP A 125 -38.80 -24.46 6.61
CA TRP A 125 -38.02 -23.50 7.38
C TRP A 125 -36.55 -23.63 6.96
N ARG A 126 -36.13 -22.89 5.93
CA ARG A 126 -34.82 -23.12 5.30
C ARG A 126 -34.20 -21.83 4.79
N LYS A 127 -32.86 -21.77 4.70
CA LYS A 127 -32.14 -20.65 4.04
C LYS A 127 -32.43 -20.54 2.54
N GLN A 128 -32.88 -21.63 1.92
CA GLN A 128 -33.27 -21.68 0.52
C GLN A 128 -34.54 -22.50 0.34
N VAL A 129 -35.45 -22.00 -0.49
CA VAL A 129 -36.71 -22.66 -0.84
C VAL A 129 -36.69 -22.98 -2.34
N PRO A 130 -36.89 -24.24 -2.74
CA PRO A 130 -36.95 -24.61 -4.15
C PRO A 130 -38.17 -24.00 -4.83
N VAL A 131 -38.04 -23.70 -6.12
CA VAL A 131 -39.14 -23.14 -6.93
C VAL A 131 -40.08 -24.25 -7.40
N ASP A 132 -39.55 -25.45 -7.66
CA ASP A 132 -40.35 -26.61 -8.07
C ASP A 132 -41.01 -27.29 -6.84
N PRO A 133 -42.34 -27.42 -6.80
CA PRO A 133 -43.04 -28.15 -5.74
C PRO A 133 -42.63 -29.62 -5.60
N GLY A 134 -42.11 -30.24 -6.67
CA GLY A 134 -41.61 -31.62 -6.65
C GLY A 134 -40.34 -31.78 -5.82
N ASP A 135 -39.51 -30.74 -5.77
CA ASP A 135 -38.22 -30.73 -5.06
C ASP A 135 -38.37 -30.29 -3.59
N LEU A 136 -39.53 -29.78 -3.21
CA LEU A 136 -39.80 -29.35 -1.84
C LEU A 136 -40.11 -30.55 -0.95
N VAL A 137 -39.20 -30.82 -0.01
CA VAL A 137 -39.39 -31.76 1.10
C VAL A 137 -39.83 -30.98 2.33
N PRO A 138 -41.07 -31.13 2.83
CA PRO A 138 -41.54 -30.37 3.99
C PRO A 138 -40.77 -30.71 5.27
N ASP A 139 -40.49 -29.69 6.08
CA ASP A 139 -39.93 -29.86 7.43
C ASP A 139 -41.02 -30.24 8.45
N GLY A 140 -42.28 -29.92 8.13
CA GLY A 140 -43.45 -30.44 8.84
C GLY A 140 -44.70 -30.42 7.98
N THR A 141 -45.73 -31.13 8.45
CA THR A 141 -47.05 -31.16 7.79
C THR A 141 -48.18 -30.99 8.81
N ALA A 142 -49.30 -30.42 8.37
CA ALA A 142 -50.52 -30.30 9.18
C ALA A 142 -51.77 -30.48 8.30
N LEU A 143 -52.85 -31.00 8.88
CA LEU A 143 -54.14 -31.06 8.20
C LEU A 143 -54.82 -29.68 8.26
N VAL A 144 -55.27 -29.18 7.12
CA VAL A 144 -56.00 -27.90 7.02
C VAL A 144 -57.42 -28.14 7.50
N THR A 145 -57.68 -28.00 8.81
CA THR A 145 -59.03 -28.21 9.37
C THR A 145 -59.89 -26.93 9.34
N THR A 146 -59.23 -25.78 9.41
CA THR A 146 -59.80 -24.44 9.38
C THR A 146 -58.75 -23.48 8.86
N VAL A 147 -59.16 -22.31 8.37
CA VAL A 147 -58.25 -21.18 8.14
C VAL A 147 -58.78 -19.93 8.85
N PRO A 148 -57.91 -19.06 9.38
CA PRO A 148 -56.46 -19.23 9.48
C PRO A 148 -56.08 -20.43 10.39
N LEU A 149 -55.05 -21.19 9.98
CA LEU A 149 -54.52 -22.33 10.75
C LEU A 149 -53.21 -21.94 11.38
N THR A 150 -53.11 -22.11 12.70
CA THR A 150 -51.85 -21.96 13.44
C THR A 150 -51.08 -23.29 13.42
N ILE A 151 -49.81 -23.24 13.04
CA ILE A 151 -48.93 -24.41 12.90
C ILE A 151 -47.68 -24.16 13.75
N PRO A 152 -47.45 -24.92 14.84
CA PRO A 152 -46.24 -24.77 15.64
C PRO A 152 -45.02 -25.25 14.86
N VAL A 153 -43.92 -24.49 14.94
CA VAL A 153 -42.61 -24.89 14.42
C VAL A 153 -41.82 -25.53 15.56
N PRO A 154 -41.44 -26.82 15.48
CA PRO A 154 -40.62 -27.44 16.50
C PRO A 154 -39.29 -26.71 16.69
N GLN A 155 -38.90 -26.48 17.96
CA GLN A 155 -37.66 -25.78 18.30
C GLN A 155 -36.42 -26.35 17.61
N ASN A 156 -36.32 -27.68 17.53
CA ASN A 156 -35.17 -28.34 16.90
C ASN A 156 -35.04 -28.01 15.41
N VAL A 157 -36.15 -27.81 14.68
CA VAL A 157 -36.11 -27.39 13.26
C VAL A 157 -35.48 -26.00 13.12
N ILE A 158 -35.73 -25.12 14.08
CA ILE A 158 -35.15 -23.77 14.10
C ILE A 158 -33.66 -23.83 14.46
N GLU A 159 -33.31 -24.63 15.47
CA GLU A 159 -31.92 -24.81 15.92
C GLU A 159 -31.04 -25.46 14.85
N ASP A 160 -31.54 -26.47 14.15
CA ASP A 160 -30.82 -27.20 13.10
C ASP A 160 -30.45 -26.29 11.91
N GLU A 161 -31.33 -25.34 11.57
CA GLU A 161 -31.07 -24.38 10.49
C GLU A 161 -30.15 -23.22 10.94
N GLY A 162 -30.22 -22.86 12.23
CA GLY A 162 -29.36 -21.90 12.90
C GLY A 162 -29.68 -20.44 12.60
N ASP A 163 -28.69 -19.57 12.84
CA ASP A 163 -28.82 -18.12 12.65
C ASP A 163 -28.99 -17.75 11.17
N GLY A 164 -29.69 -16.65 10.90
CA GLY A 164 -29.78 -16.09 9.54
C GLY A 164 -31.16 -15.56 9.14
N GLY A 165 -31.21 -15.10 7.88
CA GLY A 165 -32.45 -14.84 7.17
C GLY A 165 -33.04 -16.13 6.64
N ILE A 166 -33.88 -16.77 7.45
CA ILE A 166 -34.58 -17.99 7.08
C ILE A 166 -35.76 -17.66 6.18
N LEU A 167 -36.01 -18.50 5.19
CA LEU A 167 -37.19 -18.43 4.34
C LEU A 167 -38.20 -19.48 4.79
N ILE A 168 -39.43 -19.04 5.02
CA ILE A 168 -40.58 -19.91 5.26
C ILE A 168 -41.50 -19.90 4.05
N ALA A 169 -41.96 -21.09 3.67
CA ALA A 169 -42.89 -21.29 2.57
C ALA A 169 -43.71 -22.57 2.79
N TYR A 170 -44.75 -22.78 1.99
CA TYR A 170 -45.57 -23.97 2.07
C TYR A 170 -46.09 -24.44 0.71
N ILE A 171 -46.55 -25.68 0.69
CA ILE A 171 -47.36 -26.28 -0.37
C ILE A 171 -48.64 -26.84 0.25
N LEU A 172 -49.72 -26.84 -0.53
CA LEU A 172 -50.96 -27.54 -0.20
C LEU A 172 -51.06 -28.79 -1.06
N GLN A 173 -51.45 -29.90 -0.45
CA GLN A 173 -51.74 -31.14 -1.14
C GLN A 173 -53.18 -31.54 -0.84
N ASP A 174 -53.98 -31.70 -1.89
CA ASP A 174 -55.36 -32.15 -1.75
C ASP A 174 -55.46 -33.65 -1.43
N LYS A 175 -56.68 -34.12 -1.21
CA LYS A 175 -56.97 -35.53 -0.93
C LYS A 175 -56.65 -36.46 -2.12
N ALA A 176 -56.72 -35.96 -3.34
CA ALA A 176 -56.39 -36.72 -4.56
C ALA A 176 -54.87 -36.82 -4.80
N GLY A 177 -54.07 -36.01 -4.08
CA GLY A 177 -52.62 -35.96 -4.16
C GLY A 177 -52.08 -34.86 -5.07
N ASN A 178 -52.91 -33.97 -5.61
CA ASN A 178 -52.43 -32.85 -6.41
C ASN A 178 -51.80 -31.80 -5.49
N ARG A 179 -50.65 -31.25 -5.90
CA ARG A 179 -49.89 -30.26 -5.13
C ARG A 179 -50.00 -28.88 -5.74
N SER A 180 -50.17 -27.86 -4.91
CA SER A 180 -50.08 -26.46 -5.32
C SER A 180 -48.67 -26.10 -5.79
N ALA A 181 -48.52 -24.93 -6.41
CA ALA A 181 -47.23 -24.27 -6.49
C ALA A 181 -46.68 -23.98 -5.07
N VAL A 182 -45.35 -23.80 -4.95
CA VAL A 182 -44.74 -23.32 -3.70
C VAL A 182 -45.25 -21.91 -3.41
N SER A 183 -45.63 -21.62 -2.16
CA SER A 183 -46.08 -20.29 -1.76
C SER A 183 -44.96 -19.25 -1.96
N ARG A 184 -45.33 -17.98 -2.06
CA ARG A 184 -44.33 -16.91 -1.92
C ARG A 184 -43.62 -17.07 -0.57
N ALA A 185 -42.30 -16.93 -0.56
CA ALA A 185 -41.51 -17.10 0.66
C ALA A 185 -41.58 -15.83 1.52
N THR A 186 -41.60 -16.02 2.84
CA THR A 186 -41.45 -14.95 3.83
C THR A 186 -40.10 -15.09 4.50
N ARG A 187 -39.39 -13.96 4.66
CA ARG A 187 -38.11 -13.94 5.36
C ARG A 187 -38.33 -13.76 6.87
N VAL A 188 -37.62 -14.55 7.66
CA VAL A 188 -37.65 -14.56 9.12
C VAL A 188 -36.24 -14.36 9.62
N THR A 189 -36.06 -13.38 10.50
CA THR A 189 -34.80 -13.14 11.18
C THR A 189 -34.65 -14.10 12.34
N VAL A 190 -33.55 -14.86 12.37
CA VAL A 190 -33.23 -15.79 13.46
C VAL A 190 -31.86 -15.46 14.04
N ALA A 191 -31.79 -15.27 15.36
CA ALA A 191 -30.55 -15.04 16.10
C ALA A 191 -30.60 -15.78 17.43
N LEU A 192 -29.89 -16.91 17.48
CA LEU A 192 -29.87 -17.83 18.61
C LEU A 192 -28.64 -17.61 19.49
N GLY A 193 -28.70 -18.14 20.71
CA GLY A 193 -27.69 -17.98 21.75
C GLY A 193 -27.79 -16.63 22.46
N ASN A 194 -27.06 -16.48 23.56
CA ASN A 194 -26.93 -15.21 24.25
C ASN A 194 -26.52 -14.11 23.26
N LEU A 195 -27.23 -12.99 23.31
CA LEU A 195 -26.95 -11.82 22.50
C LEU A 195 -26.11 -10.84 23.32
N PRO A 196 -25.13 -10.16 22.71
CA PRO A 196 -24.42 -9.07 23.36
C PRO A 196 -25.39 -7.97 23.82
N VAL A 197 -25.09 -7.34 24.95
CA VAL A 197 -25.72 -6.09 25.40
C VAL A 197 -24.79 -4.90 25.09
N PRO A 198 -25.29 -3.65 25.09
CA PRO A 198 -24.47 -2.48 24.77
C PRO A 198 -23.15 -2.38 25.53
N ALA A 199 -23.11 -2.82 26.80
CA ALA A 199 -21.91 -2.80 27.63
C ALA A 199 -20.87 -3.88 27.28
N ASP A 200 -21.21 -4.86 26.44
CA ASP A 200 -20.28 -5.92 26.02
C ASP A 200 -19.34 -5.44 24.91
N PHE A 201 -19.83 -4.56 24.02
CA PHE A 201 -19.07 -4.04 22.87
C PHE A 201 -17.84 -3.24 23.33
N GLN A 202 -16.78 -3.33 22.54
CA GLN A 202 -15.52 -2.61 22.79
C GLN A 202 -15.42 -1.45 21.83
N LYS A 203 -14.86 -0.32 22.27
CA LYS A 203 -14.63 0.80 21.36
C LYS A 203 -13.68 0.38 20.23
N PRO A 204 -13.91 0.82 18.98
CA PRO A 204 -12.92 0.66 17.92
C PRO A 204 -11.63 1.41 18.32
N LEU A 205 -10.49 0.92 17.85
CA LEU A 205 -9.19 1.54 18.05
C LEU A 205 -8.57 1.86 16.70
N VAL A 206 -8.07 3.08 16.52
CA VAL A 206 -7.26 3.44 15.35
C VAL A 206 -5.79 3.24 15.71
N LEU A 207 -5.11 2.36 14.97
CA LEU A 207 -3.69 2.06 15.18
C LEU A 207 -2.80 3.07 14.45
N ASP A 208 -1.54 3.14 14.89
CA ASP A 208 -0.45 3.88 14.24
C ASP A 208 -0.69 5.39 14.06
N MET A 209 -1.53 5.98 14.92
CA MET A 209 -1.68 7.43 15.04
C MET A 209 -0.41 8.09 15.59
N ASN A 210 -0.09 9.27 15.09
CA ASN A 210 1.02 10.07 15.57
C ASN A 210 0.51 11.06 16.64
N ASN A 211 0.99 10.90 17.88
CA ASN A 211 0.59 11.74 19.03
C ASN A 211 -0.95 11.84 19.23
N GLY A 212 -1.70 10.79 18.87
CA GLY A 212 -3.15 10.73 19.00
C GLY A 212 -3.93 11.38 17.84
N VAL A 213 -3.25 11.78 16.77
CA VAL A 213 -3.86 12.33 15.55
C VAL A 213 -3.50 11.45 14.35
N VAL A 214 -4.46 11.25 13.46
CA VAL A 214 -4.21 10.69 12.13
C VAL A 214 -3.70 11.81 11.23
N ASP A 215 -2.38 11.86 11.05
CA ASP A 215 -1.70 12.79 10.17
C ASP A 215 -1.24 12.10 8.87
N GLN A 216 -0.60 12.85 7.97
CA GLN A 216 -0.19 12.36 6.66
C GLN A 216 0.85 11.23 6.74
N ASP A 217 1.79 11.29 7.70
CA ASP A 217 2.79 10.25 7.92
C ASP A 217 2.14 8.95 8.44
N ALA A 218 1.16 9.06 9.35
CA ALA A 218 0.36 7.93 9.79
C ALA A 218 -0.42 7.29 8.62
N VAL A 219 -1.00 8.11 7.75
CA VAL A 219 -1.68 7.62 6.52
C VAL A 219 -0.70 6.95 5.56
N LEU A 220 0.52 7.48 5.42
CA LEU A 220 1.58 6.91 4.58
C LEU A 220 2.05 5.53 5.09
N LYS A 221 2.14 5.36 6.41
CA LYS A 221 2.45 4.06 7.05
C LYS A 221 1.30 3.06 6.92
N GLY A 222 0.07 3.56 6.84
CA GLY A 222 -1.16 2.80 6.69
C GLY A 222 -1.94 2.75 8.00
N ILE A 223 -3.19 3.23 7.94
CA ILE A 223 -4.10 3.23 9.09
C ILE A 223 -4.94 1.96 9.10
N GLU A 224 -5.01 1.33 10.27
CA GLU A 224 -5.91 0.21 10.55
C GLU A 224 -6.87 0.55 11.70
N VAL A 225 -8.14 0.19 11.53
CA VAL A 225 -9.09 0.14 12.64
C VAL A 225 -9.12 -1.28 13.19
N GLN A 226 -8.93 -1.41 14.50
CA GLN A 226 -9.01 -2.64 15.25
C GLN A 226 -10.27 -2.66 16.12
N ILE A 227 -10.98 -3.79 16.11
CA ILE A 227 -12.10 -4.07 17.00
C ILE A 227 -11.73 -5.31 17.80
N ASP A 228 -11.71 -5.18 19.12
CA ASP A 228 -11.36 -6.26 20.05
C ASP A 228 -12.55 -7.19 20.35
N ALA A 229 -12.24 -8.34 20.92
CA ALA A 229 -13.25 -9.32 21.29
C ALA A 229 -14.23 -8.76 22.35
N PHE A 230 -15.52 -8.92 22.09
CA PHE A 230 -16.60 -8.63 23.03
C PHE A 230 -17.31 -9.92 23.47
N GLN A 231 -18.15 -9.86 24.51
CA GLN A 231 -18.85 -11.05 25.01
C GLN A 231 -19.94 -11.53 24.04
N HIS A 232 -20.24 -12.84 24.09
CA HIS A 232 -21.35 -13.46 23.36
C HIS A 232 -21.31 -13.35 21.83
N PHE A 233 -20.16 -13.03 21.23
CA PHE A 233 -19.97 -13.09 19.79
C PHE A 233 -19.99 -14.54 19.26
N LYS A 234 -20.35 -14.69 17.99
CA LYS A 234 -20.10 -15.89 17.18
C LYS A 234 -19.14 -15.53 16.05
N SER A 235 -18.34 -16.49 15.60
CA SER A 235 -17.46 -16.31 14.44
C SER A 235 -18.22 -16.03 13.14
N SER A 236 -19.50 -16.42 13.09
CA SER A 236 -20.43 -16.15 12.00
C SER A 236 -21.18 -14.81 12.11
N ASP A 237 -21.03 -14.08 13.23
CA ASP A 237 -21.56 -12.72 13.31
C ASP A 237 -20.86 -11.86 12.26
N LEU A 238 -21.59 -10.91 11.71
CA LEU A 238 -21.12 -10.04 10.65
C LEU A 238 -20.90 -8.63 11.20
N ILE A 239 -19.82 -7.99 10.77
CA ILE A 239 -19.42 -6.66 11.19
C ILE A 239 -19.32 -5.74 9.98
N THR A 240 -19.86 -4.55 10.12
CA THR A 240 -19.77 -3.45 9.14
C THR A 240 -19.05 -2.30 9.82
N LEU A 241 -17.95 -1.83 9.23
CA LEU A 241 -17.18 -0.70 9.74
C LEU A 241 -17.57 0.57 8.97
N HIS A 242 -17.61 1.68 9.69
CA HIS A 242 -17.83 3.02 9.16
C HIS A 242 -16.66 3.91 9.56
N TRP A 243 -16.06 4.59 8.58
CA TRP A 243 -15.06 5.65 8.79
C TRP A 243 -15.66 6.98 8.34
N GLY A 244 -16.09 7.81 9.29
CA GLY A 244 -16.92 8.97 9.00
C GLY A 244 -18.19 8.57 8.25
N THR A 245 -18.36 9.06 7.03
CA THR A 245 -19.50 8.73 6.16
C THR A 245 -19.21 7.59 5.16
N HIS A 246 -18.04 6.95 5.23
CA HIS A 246 -17.68 5.85 4.35
C HIS A 246 -18.03 4.49 4.96
N ASP A 247 -18.82 3.71 4.23
CA ASP A 247 -19.25 2.37 4.62
C ASP A 247 -18.36 1.31 4.00
N PHE A 248 -17.76 0.45 4.83
CA PHE A 248 -17.04 -0.73 4.38
C PHE A 248 -18.00 -1.90 4.14
N ALA A 249 -17.57 -2.83 3.28
CA ALA A 249 -18.32 -4.06 3.06
C ALA A 249 -18.41 -4.89 4.34
N GLU A 250 -19.58 -5.50 4.53
CA GLU A 250 -19.82 -6.43 5.63
C GLU A 250 -18.88 -7.65 5.55
N ARG A 251 -18.38 -8.08 6.71
CA ARG A 251 -17.50 -9.24 6.83
C ARG A 251 -17.83 -10.08 8.06
N ALA A 252 -17.57 -11.37 8.00
CA ALA A 252 -17.66 -12.22 9.19
C ALA A 252 -16.59 -11.83 10.22
N VAL A 253 -16.95 -11.90 11.51
CA VAL A 253 -16.03 -11.69 12.64
C VAL A 253 -14.87 -12.68 12.55
N GLY A 254 -15.15 -13.96 12.32
CA GLY A 254 -14.14 -15.02 12.27
C GLY A 254 -13.40 -15.15 13.59
N THR A 255 -12.24 -14.50 13.70
CA THR A 255 -11.38 -14.45 14.89
C THR A 255 -11.03 -13.02 15.23
N PHE A 256 -10.95 -12.72 16.53
CA PHE A 256 -10.46 -11.43 17.02
C PHE A 256 -8.94 -11.38 17.15
N PRO A 257 -8.32 -10.18 17.04
CA PRO A 257 -8.99 -8.91 16.74
C PRO A 257 -9.41 -8.78 15.26
N VAL A 258 -10.51 -8.08 15.03
CA VAL A 258 -10.99 -7.75 13.68
C VAL A 258 -10.26 -6.48 13.24
N LYS A 259 -9.36 -6.60 12.26
CA LYS A 259 -8.62 -5.46 11.71
C LYS A 259 -9.10 -5.07 10.31
N GLN A 260 -9.27 -3.78 10.06
CA GLN A 260 -9.68 -3.23 8.76
C GLN A 260 -8.75 -2.08 8.37
N ALA A 261 -8.00 -2.26 7.29
CA ALA A 261 -7.20 -1.18 6.72
C ALA A 261 -8.12 -0.12 6.09
N ILE A 262 -7.82 1.14 6.34
CA ILE A 262 -8.54 2.28 5.79
C ILE A 262 -7.72 2.86 4.64
N PRO A 263 -8.22 2.83 3.38
CA PRO A 263 -7.48 3.37 2.26
C PRO A 263 -7.19 4.87 2.43
N ALA A 264 -5.97 5.29 2.10
CA ALA A 264 -5.55 6.69 2.19
C ALA A 264 -6.48 7.66 1.44
N SER A 265 -7.09 7.22 0.33
CA SER A 265 -8.08 8.02 -0.41
C SER A 265 -9.36 8.25 0.40
N VAL A 266 -9.84 7.25 1.14
CA VAL A 266 -11.03 7.37 2.00
C VAL A 266 -10.77 8.36 3.13
N ILE A 267 -9.59 8.29 3.76
CA ILE A 267 -9.21 9.21 4.84
C ILE A 267 -9.17 10.65 4.32
N LEU A 268 -8.55 10.87 3.16
CA LEU A 268 -8.48 12.20 2.52
C LEU A 268 -9.88 12.71 2.12
N ASP A 269 -10.73 11.86 1.54
CA ASP A 269 -12.07 12.23 1.12
C ASP A 269 -12.95 12.64 2.33
N ILE A 270 -12.85 11.90 3.44
CA ILE A 270 -13.59 12.21 4.68
C ILE A 270 -13.06 13.46 5.37
N TYR A 271 -11.73 13.65 5.42
CA TYR A 271 -11.14 14.88 5.94
C TYR A 271 -11.52 16.10 5.07
N GLY A 272 -11.58 15.91 3.76
CA GLY A 272 -11.94 16.89 2.74
C GLY A 272 -10.71 17.61 2.19
N LYS A 273 -10.51 17.54 0.87
CA LYS A 273 -9.41 18.21 0.15
C LYS A 273 -9.39 19.72 0.44
N GLY A 274 -8.22 20.25 0.80
CA GLY A 274 -8.03 21.67 1.13
C GLY A 274 -8.59 22.09 2.50
N SER A 275 -8.99 21.14 3.33
CA SER A 275 -9.35 21.43 4.72
C SER A 275 -8.13 21.76 5.57
N THR A 276 -8.36 22.52 6.64
CA THR A 276 -7.35 22.94 7.61
C THR A 276 -7.74 22.53 9.01
N GLY A 277 -6.75 22.34 9.88
CA GLY A 277 -6.90 22.04 11.30
C GLY A 277 -7.33 20.61 11.59
N VAL A 278 -7.42 20.32 12.89
CA VAL A 278 -7.91 19.03 13.40
C VAL A 278 -9.40 18.90 13.17
N LYS A 279 -9.82 17.74 12.64
CA LYS A 279 -11.21 17.37 12.47
C LYS A 279 -11.53 16.05 13.19
N PRO A 280 -12.56 16.01 14.03
CA PRO A 280 -13.04 14.75 14.59
C PRO A 280 -13.68 13.91 13.48
N VAL A 281 -13.32 12.63 13.43
CA VAL A 281 -13.94 11.62 12.56
C VAL A 281 -14.46 10.50 13.44
N ASP A 282 -15.76 10.24 13.30
CA ASP A 282 -16.41 9.13 14.00
C ASP A 282 -16.06 7.82 13.31
N VAL A 283 -15.57 6.86 14.09
CA VAL A 283 -15.34 5.49 13.66
C VAL A 283 -16.32 4.62 14.40
N THR A 284 -17.22 3.99 13.66
CA THR A 284 -18.31 3.19 14.21
C THR A 284 -18.26 1.82 13.59
N TYR A 285 -18.62 0.79 14.34
CA TYR A 285 -18.94 -0.50 13.75
C TYR A 285 -20.30 -1.00 14.22
N GLU A 286 -20.97 -1.74 13.35
CA GLU A 286 -22.21 -2.42 13.64
C GLU A 286 -22.02 -3.93 13.51
N VAL A 287 -22.62 -4.69 14.43
CA VAL A 287 -22.60 -6.15 14.45
C VAL A 287 -24.01 -6.67 14.23
N ARG A 288 -24.13 -7.71 13.41
CA ARG A 288 -25.36 -8.47 13.23
C ARG A 288 -25.14 -9.97 13.32
N ARG A 289 -26.14 -10.69 13.79
CA ARG A 289 -26.21 -12.15 13.76
C ARG A 289 -27.26 -12.56 12.75
N GLY A 290 -26.80 -13.04 11.60
CA GLY A 290 -27.70 -13.18 10.45
C GLY A 290 -28.25 -11.82 10.04
N ASP A 291 -29.58 -11.68 10.03
CA ASP A 291 -30.24 -10.39 9.76
C ASP A 291 -30.58 -9.59 11.05
N HIS A 292 -30.26 -10.12 12.22
CA HIS A 292 -30.62 -9.46 13.48
C HIS A 292 -29.53 -8.45 13.88
N PRO A 293 -29.84 -7.15 14.00
CA PRO A 293 -28.88 -6.17 14.51
C PRO A 293 -28.61 -6.46 15.99
N LEU A 294 -27.33 -6.55 16.37
CA LEU A 294 -26.91 -6.73 17.76
C LEU A 294 -26.53 -5.41 18.43
N GLY A 295 -26.24 -4.37 17.64
CA GLY A 295 -25.69 -3.11 18.10
C GLY A 295 -24.26 -2.93 17.59
N GLY A 296 -23.42 -2.29 18.37
CA GLY A 296 -22.09 -1.89 17.97
C GLY A 296 -21.56 -0.81 18.91
N GLU A 297 -20.40 -0.28 18.60
CA GLU A 297 -19.81 0.81 19.36
C GLU A 297 -19.11 1.81 18.42
N SER A 298 -18.91 3.01 18.93
CA SER A 298 -18.27 4.11 18.23
C SER A 298 -17.21 4.77 19.10
N ASP A 299 -16.22 5.37 18.45
CA ASP A 299 -15.34 6.34 19.08
C ASP A 299 -14.95 7.42 18.07
N THR A 300 -14.52 8.58 18.57
CA THR A 300 -14.17 9.72 17.73
C THR A 300 -12.66 9.91 17.76
N PHE A 301 -12.05 10.08 16.58
CA PHE A 301 -10.60 10.24 16.42
C PHE A 301 -10.28 11.54 15.72
N ASP A 302 -9.19 12.18 16.14
CA ASP A 302 -8.72 13.42 15.54
C ASP A 302 -7.93 13.12 14.26
N VAL A 303 -8.31 13.75 13.16
CA VAL A 303 -7.66 13.64 11.85
C VAL A 303 -7.19 15.04 11.44
N ASN A 304 -5.92 15.17 11.04
CA ASN A 304 -5.40 16.42 10.50
C ASN A 304 -4.50 16.15 9.29
N LEU A 305 -5.08 16.26 8.10
CA LEU A 305 -4.38 16.15 6.82
C LEU A 305 -4.20 17.53 6.16
N GLU A 306 -4.17 18.61 6.95
CA GLU A 306 -3.86 19.95 6.45
C GLU A 306 -2.49 19.92 5.76
N ARG A 307 -2.44 20.38 4.51
CA ARG A 307 -1.21 20.49 3.73
C ARG A 307 -0.86 21.96 3.54
N ILE A 308 0.41 22.28 3.75
CA ILE A 308 0.97 23.60 3.50
C ILE A 308 1.65 23.66 2.13
N GLY A 309 1.88 24.88 1.64
CA GLY A 309 2.53 25.12 0.36
C GLY A 309 1.58 25.13 -0.85
N PRO A 310 2.12 25.05 -2.07
CA PRO A 310 1.35 25.22 -3.29
C PRO A 310 0.31 24.12 -3.49
N ILE A 311 -0.80 24.47 -4.15
CA ILE A 311 -1.90 23.54 -4.44
C ILE A 311 -1.40 22.43 -5.36
N VAL A 312 -1.53 21.17 -4.91
CA VAL A 312 -1.23 19.99 -5.73
C VAL A 312 -2.29 19.72 -6.80
N PRO A 313 -1.92 19.04 -7.91
CA PRO A 313 -2.92 18.55 -8.87
C PRO A 313 -3.92 17.58 -8.23
N ASP A 314 -5.13 17.51 -8.79
CA ASP A 314 -6.15 16.53 -8.41
C ASP A 314 -6.45 15.61 -9.61
N PRO A 315 -6.19 14.29 -9.53
CA PRO A 315 -5.64 13.55 -8.39
C PRO A 315 -4.16 13.86 -8.12
N ASP A 316 -3.77 13.86 -6.85
CA ASP A 316 -2.37 13.99 -6.44
C ASP A 316 -1.64 12.66 -6.67
N PRO A 317 -0.64 12.60 -7.58
CA PRO A 317 0.09 11.37 -7.89
C PRO A 317 1.00 10.90 -6.75
N GLU A 318 1.42 11.79 -5.85
CA GLU A 318 2.36 11.47 -4.76
C GLU A 318 1.63 11.15 -3.45
N TRP A 319 0.31 11.36 -3.36
CA TRP A 319 -0.46 11.08 -2.15
C TRP A 319 -0.36 9.59 -1.75
N PRO A 320 -0.15 9.27 -0.44
CA PRO A 320 -0.07 10.16 0.72
C PRO A 320 1.34 10.69 1.06
N GLY A 321 2.33 10.51 0.19
CA GLY A 321 3.69 11.01 0.41
C GLY A 321 3.77 12.53 0.61
N PRO A 322 4.79 13.02 1.33
CA PRO A 322 4.93 14.44 1.66
C PRO A 322 5.42 15.30 0.48
N VAL A 323 5.91 14.66 -0.60
CA VAL A 323 6.46 15.35 -1.76
C VAL A 323 5.36 16.12 -2.48
N ASN A 324 5.55 17.42 -2.60
CA ASN A 324 4.68 18.30 -3.37
C ASN A 324 5.34 18.60 -4.73
N PRO A 325 4.82 18.06 -5.84
CA PRO A 325 5.41 18.25 -7.17
C PRO A 325 5.33 19.68 -7.71
N GLN A 326 4.64 20.60 -7.01
CA GLN A 326 4.58 22.02 -7.38
C GLN A 326 5.62 22.88 -6.65
N MET A 327 6.34 22.34 -5.67
CA MET A 327 7.46 23.06 -5.04
C MET A 327 8.63 23.18 -6.01
N ALA A 328 9.30 24.34 -6.00
CA ALA A 328 10.52 24.54 -6.79
C ALA A 328 11.61 23.58 -6.32
N LEU A 329 12.50 23.15 -7.22
CA LEU A 329 13.67 22.37 -6.84
C LEU A 329 14.80 23.32 -6.39
N PRO A 330 15.55 22.98 -5.33
CA PRO A 330 16.64 23.83 -4.87
C PRO A 330 17.86 23.68 -5.77
N ASP A 331 18.39 24.78 -6.31
CA ASP A 331 19.61 24.78 -7.10
C ASP A 331 20.85 24.94 -6.22
N VAL A 332 21.88 24.12 -6.44
CA VAL A 332 23.14 24.17 -5.69
C VAL A 332 24.27 24.71 -6.57
N TYR A 333 25.02 25.68 -6.10
CA TYR A 333 26.11 26.35 -6.82
C TYR A 333 27.45 26.12 -6.12
N GLY A 334 28.49 25.80 -6.89
CA GLY A 334 29.87 25.73 -6.40
C GLY A 334 30.36 27.04 -5.80
N GLY A 335 31.09 26.96 -4.68
CA GLY A 335 31.56 28.13 -3.93
C GLY A 335 32.57 28.99 -4.67
N ASN A 336 33.30 28.42 -5.63
CA ASN A 336 34.38 29.10 -6.35
C ASN A 336 34.03 29.36 -7.82
N ASP A 337 33.39 28.40 -8.50
CA ASP A 337 33.09 28.52 -9.93
C ASP A 337 31.63 28.89 -10.25
N ASN A 338 30.74 28.81 -9.24
CA ASN A 338 29.31 29.11 -9.32
C ASN A 338 28.60 28.36 -10.46
N GLN A 339 29.02 27.13 -10.76
CA GLN A 339 28.30 26.22 -11.66
C GLN A 339 27.04 25.67 -10.99
N LYS A 340 25.92 25.75 -11.71
CA LYS A 340 24.62 25.27 -11.24
C LYS A 340 24.56 23.74 -11.28
N ASN A 341 24.21 23.14 -10.15
CA ASN A 341 24.02 21.71 -9.90
C ASN A 341 25.22 20.83 -10.31
N HIS A 342 26.41 21.42 -10.34
CA HIS A 342 27.65 20.75 -10.68
C HIS A 342 28.78 21.36 -9.86
N LEU A 343 29.29 20.60 -8.89
CA LEU A 343 30.43 21.00 -8.05
C LEU A 343 31.70 20.44 -8.68
N THR A 344 32.57 21.30 -9.19
CA THR A 344 33.78 20.88 -9.90
C THR A 344 35.00 20.92 -8.99
N GLU A 345 36.13 20.40 -9.47
CA GLU A 345 37.41 20.43 -8.76
C GLU A 345 37.85 21.84 -8.32
N ASN A 346 37.33 22.90 -8.97
CA ASN A 346 37.60 24.27 -8.54
C ASN A 346 36.93 24.62 -7.22
N ASP A 347 35.89 23.90 -6.81
CA ASP A 347 35.14 24.10 -5.57
C ASP A 347 35.72 23.30 -4.40
N ASP A 348 36.88 22.67 -4.57
CA ASP A 348 37.52 21.91 -3.49
C ASP A 348 37.74 22.78 -2.25
N GLY A 349 37.31 22.26 -1.10
CA GLY A 349 37.42 22.95 0.18
C GLY A 349 36.45 24.12 0.37
N ALA A 350 35.57 24.41 -0.60
CA ALA A 350 34.64 25.53 -0.53
C ALA A 350 33.21 25.08 -0.18
N ASP A 351 32.52 25.87 0.64
CA ASP A 351 31.09 25.69 0.89
C ASP A 351 30.29 25.95 -0.40
N ALA A 352 29.20 25.22 -0.61
CA ALA A 352 28.28 25.46 -1.74
C ALA A 352 27.14 26.41 -1.33
N GLU A 353 26.58 27.14 -2.29
CA GLU A 353 25.41 27.99 -2.09
C GLU A 353 24.16 27.32 -2.68
N LEU A 354 23.15 27.06 -1.85
CA LEU A 354 21.84 26.59 -2.30
C LEU A 354 20.90 27.79 -2.47
N ARG A 355 20.21 27.85 -3.60
CA ARG A 355 19.20 28.87 -3.92
C ARG A 355 17.88 28.21 -4.25
N VAL A 356 16.79 28.73 -3.70
CA VAL A 356 15.44 28.26 -4.02
C VAL A 356 14.43 29.39 -3.96
N THR A 357 13.50 29.41 -4.91
CA THR A 357 12.33 30.31 -4.85
C THR A 357 11.26 29.68 -3.97
N ILE A 358 10.93 30.32 -2.86
CA ILE A 358 9.88 29.86 -1.95
C ILE A 358 8.52 30.26 -2.53
N ASP A 359 7.58 29.31 -2.57
CA ASP A 359 6.25 29.57 -3.11
C ASP A 359 5.46 30.56 -2.22
N ALA A 360 4.62 31.40 -2.84
CA ALA A 360 3.82 32.40 -2.13
C ALA A 360 2.71 31.80 -1.24
N ALA A 361 2.44 30.49 -1.33
CA ALA A 361 1.50 29.78 -0.46
C ALA A 361 2.08 29.45 0.94
N PHE A 362 3.40 29.55 1.12
CA PHE A 362 4.02 29.50 2.44
C PHE A 362 3.85 30.84 3.18
N ALA A 363 4.13 30.84 4.49
CA ALA A 363 3.92 31.99 5.37
C ALA A 363 5.20 32.39 6.10
N GLU A 364 5.23 33.63 6.58
CA GLU A 364 6.19 34.07 7.60
C GLU A 364 6.17 33.09 8.78
N ASP A 365 7.34 32.81 9.34
CA ASP A 365 7.58 31.86 10.41
C ASP A 365 7.40 30.35 10.05
N ASP A 366 7.19 29.98 8.79
CA ASP A 366 7.39 28.59 8.40
C ASP A 366 8.90 28.25 8.47
N LEU A 367 9.24 27.05 8.94
CA LEU A 367 10.61 26.57 9.04
C LEU A 367 10.95 25.74 7.79
N VAL A 368 12.01 26.14 7.09
CA VAL A 368 12.58 25.42 5.95
C VAL A 368 13.81 24.66 6.41
N GLU A 369 13.77 23.34 6.29
CA GLU A 369 14.88 22.43 6.61
C GLU A 369 15.48 21.89 5.30
N PHE A 370 16.80 22.04 5.12
CA PHE A 370 17.48 21.63 3.88
C PHE A 370 18.22 20.32 4.05
N TYR A 371 18.20 19.51 2.99
CA TYR A 371 18.81 18.19 3.00
C TYR A 371 19.76 18.04 1.81
N TYR A 372 20.94 17.48 2.08
CA TYR A 372 21.93 17.10 1.10
C TYR A 372 22.17 15.59 1.17
N THR A 373 21.75 14.86 0.13
CA THR A 373 21.85 13.39 0.06
C THR A 373 21.23 12.71 1.30
N ASP A 374 19.96 13.04 1.58
CA ASP A 374 19.17 12.60 2.74
C ASP A 374 19.71 12.98 4.13
N GLU A 375 20.76 13.80 4.17
CA GLU A 375 21.23 14.36 5.42
C GLU A 375 20.74 15.78 5.64
N HIS A 376 20.13 16.01 6.80
CA HIS A 376 19.72 17.33 7.27
C HIS A 376 20.94 18.24 7.49
N VAL A 377 20.98 19.36 6.78
CA VAL A 377 22.00 20.41 6.90
C VAL A 377 21.51 21.43 7.93
N ILE A 378 21.74 21.15 9.20
CA ILE A 378 21.19 21.93 10.33
C ILE A 378 21.60 23.41 10.25
N GLU A 379 22.83 23.69 9.78
CA GLU A 379 23.33 25.06 9.62
C GLU A 379 22.62 25.86 8.51
N ALA A 380 21.87 25.18 7.64
CA ALA A 380 21.08 25.78 6.58
C ALA A 380 19.60 25.99 6.95
N ASP A 381 19.16 25.55 8.13
CA ASP A 381 17.79 25.75 8.58
C ASP A 381 17.42 27.23 8.58
N TYR A 382 16.27 27.53 7.99
CA TYR A 382 15.89 28.90 7.69
C TYR A 382 14.42 29.15 8.05
N GLN A 383 14.21 30.12 8.94
CA GLN A 383 12.89 30.61 9.32
C GLN A 383 12.46 31.67 8.30
N LEU A 384 11.33 31.46 7.61
CA LEU A 384 10.87 32.40 6.59
C LEU A 384 10.54 33.78 7.19
N GLU A 385 11.11 34.83 6.60
CA GLU A 385 10.74 36.21 6.87
C GLU A 385 9.52 36.63 6.03
N GLN A 386 8.87 37.73 6.40
CA GLN A 386 7.68 38.25 5.71
C GLN A 386 7.89 38.47 4.19
N ALA A 387 9.12 38.77 3.77
CA ALA A 387 9.45 39.06 2.37
C ALA A 387 9.78 37.80 1.55
N ASP A 388 9.99 36.64 2.17
CA ASP A 388 10.52 35.46 1.49
C ASP A 388 9.50 34.71 0.62
N PRO A 389 8.23 34.53 1.02
CA PRO A 389 7.22 33.91 0.16
C PRO A 389 7.10 34.61 -1.21
N GLY A 390 7.30 33.84 -2.28
CA GLY A 390 7.34 34.33 -3.67
C GLY A 390 8.72 34.79 -4.16
N ASN A 391 9.76 34.75 -3.32
CA ASN A 391 11.10 35.23 -3.63
C ASN A 391 12.17 34.13 -3.45
N GLU A 392 13.37 34.38 -3.99
CA GLU A 392 14.54 33.50 -3.84
C GLU A 392 15.21 33.72 -2.49
N ILE A 393 15.40 32.64 -1.73
CA ILE A 393 16.26 32.60 -0.55
C ILE A 393 17.57 31.87 -0.87
N LYS A 394 18.59 32.14 -0.05
CA LYS A 394 19.93 31.57 -0.20
C LYS A 394 20.45 31.04 1.13
N VAL A 395 20.97 29.82 1.11
CA VAL A 395 21.57 29.16 2.28
C VAL A 395 22.88 28.50 1.88
N THR A 396 23.74 28.25 2.85
CA THR A 396 25.05 27.63 2.63
C THR A 396 24.99 26.14 2.97
N ILE A 397 25.52 25.30 2.08
CA ILE A 397 25.85 23.90 2.38
C ILE A 397 27.34 23.84 2.74
N PRO A 398 27.70 23.61 4.01
CA PRO A 398 29.10 23.55 4.41
C PRO A 398 29.87 22.44 3.70
N TRP A 399 31.15 22.69 3.37
CA TRP A 399 32.05 21.73 2.72
C TRP A 399 32.11 20.38 3.43
N ALA A 400 31.96 20.38 4.76
CA ALA A 400 31.94 19.15 5.55
C ALA A 400 30.87 18.15 5.09
N TYR A 401 29.71 18.62 4.62
CA TYR A 401 28.65 17.76 4.05
C TYR A 401 29.03 17.24 2.67
N ILE A 402 29.64 18.08 1.83
CA ILE A 402 30.10 17.66 0.50
C ILE A 402 31.19 16.59 0.65
N LEU A 403 32.21 16.86 1.47
CA LEU A 403 33.37 16.00 1.69
C LEU A 403 33.01 14.60 2.19
N ARG A 404 32.14 14.50 3.19
CA ARG A 404 31.76 13.20 3.81
C ARG A 404 30.92 12.33 2.89
N HIS A 405 30.19 12.94 1.96
CA HIS A 405 29.34 12.22 1.01
C HIS A 405 30.10 11.82 -0.25
N ASP A 406 31.36 12.23 -0.44
CA ASP A 406 32.23 11.88 -1.59
C ASP A 406 31.71 12.37 -2.97
N ASN A 407 32.52 12.22 -4.01
CA ASN A 407 32.19 12.54 -5.40
C ASN A 407 31.11 11.60 -5.99
N GLY A 408 30.38 12.07 -7.00
CA GLY A 408 29.38 11.32 -7.76
C GLY A 408 28.02 12.03 -7.85
N ASN A 409 26.97 11.26 -8.16
CA ASN A 409 25.61 11.78 -8.22
C ASN A 409 25.06 11.96 -6.81
N ARG A 410 24.71 13.20 -6.47
CA ARG A 410 24.10 13.60 -5.21
C ARG A 410 22.77 14.29 -5.51
N PHE A 411 22.05 14.68 -4.46
CA PHE A 411 20.85 15.48 -4.62
C PHE A 411 20.62 16.38 -3.42
N ALA A 412 19.86 17.45 -3.62
CA ALA A 412 19.35 18.29 -2.55
C ALA A 412 17.83 18.37 -2.60
N HIS A 413 17.21 18.50 -1.45
CA HIS A 413 15.78 18.81 -1.31
C HIS A 413 15.57 19.65 -0.05
N TYR A 414 14.36 20.15 0.14
CA TYR A 414 13.99 20.84 1.37
C TYR A 414 12.60 20.42 1.82
N GLU A 415 12.40 20.48 3.13
CA GLU A 415 11.11 20.32 3.77
C GLU A 415 10.68 21.65 4.37
N VAL A 416 9.38 21.92 4.36
CA VAL A 416 8.79 23.07 5.04
C VAL A 416 7.83 22.55 6.09
N SER A 417 7.91 23.12 7.30
CA SER A 417 7.01 22.81 8.41
C SER A 417 6.37 24.09 8.95
N ARG A 418 5.16 23.96 9.49
CA ARG A 418 4.39 25.06 10.08
C ARG A 418 3.97 24.73 11.49
N ALA A 419 4.18 25.66 12.42
CA ALA A 419 3.76 25.48 13.80
C ALA A 419 2.25 25.16 13.91
N GLY A 420 1.92 24.06 14.58
CA GLY A 420 0.54 23.60 14.75
C GLY A 420 -0.02 22.75 13.60
N VAL A 421 0.70 22.61 12.49
CA VAL A 421 0.35 21.68 11.41
C VAL A 421 1.26 20.46 11.51
N PRO A 422 0.72 19.23 11.69
CA PRO A 422 1.54 18.04 11.87
C PRO A 422 2.25 17.59 10.58
N ASN A 423 1.76 18.02 9.41
CA ASN A 423 2.25 17.59 8.11
C ASN A 423 3.29 18.55 7.56
N LYS A 424 4.36 18.01 6.99
CA LYS A 424 5.38 18.77 6.25
C LYS A 424 5.12 18.72 4.75
N ALA A 425 5.59 19.73 4.04
CA ALA A 425 5.66 19.72 2.58
C ALA A 425 7.12 19.53 2.15
N ALA A 426 7.39 18.55 1.28
CA ALA A 426 8.74 18.28 0.79
C ALA A 426 8.87 18.63 -0.70
N SER A 427 10.00 19.22 -1.11
CA SER A 427 10.33 19.36 -2.52
C SER A 427 10.69 18.00 -3.14
N GLY A 428 10.67 17.92 -4.46
CA GLY A 428 11.36 16.83 -5.15
C GLY A 428 12.88 16.90 -4.95
N PRO A 429 13.61 15.81 -5.24
CA PRO A 429 15.06 15.81 -5.22
C PRO A 429 15.64 16.52 -6.45
N GLN A 430 16.50 17.51 -6.25
CA GLN A 430 17.33 18.13 -7.29
C GLN A 430 18.61 17.31 -7.49
N PRO A 431 18.85 16.68 -8.66
CA PRO A 431 20.12 16.01 -8.93
C PRO A 431 21.29 17.00 -9.02
N ILE A 432 22.43 16.61 -8.46
CA ILE A 432 23.70 17.34 -8.42
C ILE A 432 24.83 16.39 -8.84
N VAL A 433 25.77 16.87 -9.64
CA VAL A 433 27.01 16.13 -9.96
C VAL A 433 28.16 16.70 -9.13
N VAL A 434 28.92 15.85 -8.47
CA VAL A 434 30.03 16.28 -7.58
C VAL A 434 31.34 15.65 -8.03
N GLU A 435 32.29 16.49 -8.41
CA GLU A 435 33.68 16.16 -8.71
C GLU A 435 34.66 17.01 -7.88
N ALA A 436 34.14 17.78 -6.91
CA ALA A 436 34.89 18.80 -6.19
C ALA A 436 35.97 18.27 -5.27
N ILE A 437 35.84 17.03 -4.76
CA ILE A 437 36.81 16.50 -3.80
C ILE A 437 38.04 16.03 -4.57
N VAL A 438 39.13 16.79 -4.48
CA VAL A 438 40.42 16.44 -5.07
C VAL A 438 41.42 15.95 -4.02
N ILE A 439 42.43 15.22 -4.49
CA ILE A 439 43.49 14.70 -3.62
C ILE A 439 44.59 15.75 -3.51
N HIS A 440 44.96 16.11 -2.28
CA HIS A 440 46.13 16.94 -1.95
C HIS A 440 47.24 16.10 -1.31
N PRO A 441 48.23 15.59 -2.08
CA PRO A 441 49.41 14.97 -1.50
C PRO A 441 50.27 15.98 -0.74
N GLU A 442 50.82 15.56 0.40
CA GLU A 442 51.69 16.39 1.24
C GLU A 442 52.94 16.86 0.49
N ALA A 443 53.46 18.05 0.82
CA ALA A 443 54.70 18.54 0.23
C ALA A 443 55.88 17.61 0.57
N ALA A 444 56.82 17.47 -0.36
CA ALA A 444 58.10 16.84 -0.06
C ALA A 444 58.93 17.71 0.90
N GLU A 445 59.88 17.10 1.61
CA GLU A 445 60.77 17.85 2.51
C GLU A 445 62.13 18.09 1.86
N ILE A 446 62.56 19.35 1.77
CA ILE A 446 63.89 19.71 1.29
C ILE A 446 64.88 19.63 2.47
N LEU A 447 65.92 18.80 2.34
CA LEU A 447 66.86 18.50 3.41
C LEU A 447 68.14 19.36 3.35
N GLY A 448 68.82 19.49 4.49
CA GLY A 448 70.18 20.06 4.57
C GLY A 448 70.27 21.59 4.56
N GLY A 449 69.14 22.30 4.54
CA GLY A 449 69.10 23.75 4.69
C GLY A 449 69.03 24.22 6.14
N PHE A 450 69.04 25.53 6.34
CA PHE A 450 68.79 26.18 7.62
C PHE A 450 67.63 27.16 7.51
N VAL A 451 66.83 27.29 8.57
CA VAL A 451 65.68 28.20 8.56
C VAL A 451 66.10 29.59 9.02
N SER A 452 65.81 30.61 8.22
CA SER A 452 66.04 32.02 8.56
C SER A 452 64.93 32.88 7.97
N GLY A 453 64.38 33.80 8.78
CA GLY A 453 63.28 34.67 8.35
C GLY A 453 62.01 33.92 7.93
N GLY A 454 61.77 32.73 8.51
CA GLY A 454 60.62 31.89 8.17
C GLY A 454 60.72 31.13 6.83
N ARG A 455 61.90 31.12 6.20
CA ARG A 455 62.16 30.36 4.96
C ARG A 455 63.32 29.40 5.14
N LEU A 456 63.30 28.31 4.39
CA LEU A 456 64.43 27.39 4.29
C LEU A 456 65.48 27.99 3.33
N TRP A 457 66.73 28.03 3.77
CA TRP A 457 67.87 28.49 2.99
C TRP A 457 68.82 27.33 2.72
N LEU A 458 69.18 27.15 1.46
CA LEU A 458 70.18 26.21 0.99
C LEU A 458 71.45 26.98 0.63
N ASN A 459 72.59 26.54 1.17
CA ASN A 459 73.89 27.13 0.91
C ASN A 459 74.88 26.05 0.46
N CYS A 460 76.17 26.41 0.31
CA CYS A 460 77.18 25.44 -0.13
C CYS A 460 77.33 24.22 0.80
N THR A 461 77.00 24.33 2.08
CA THR A 461 77.03 23.19 3.01
C THR A 461 75.85 22.25 2.85
N SER A 462 74.76 22.71 2.22
CA SER A 462 73.58 21.90 1.91
C SER A 462 73.82 20.88 0.80
N LEU A 463 74.90 21.06 0.01
CA LEU A 463 75.26 20.21 -1.15
C LEU A 463 75.72 18.81 -0.79
N PHE A 464 76.10 18.58 0.47
CA PHE A 464 76.62 17.30 0.92
C PHE A 464 75.79 16.81 2.09
N ASP A 465 75.60 15.50 2.19
CA ASP A 465 74.98 14.93 3.37
C ASP A 465 75.86 15.12 4.62
N PRO A 466 75.41 15.85 5.66
CA PRO A 466 76.16 15.93 6.90
C PRO A 466 76.17 14.59 7.65
N ALA A 467 75.18 13.73 7.45
CA ALA A 467 75.05 12.43 8.11
C ALA A 467 75.83 11.31 7.39
N ASP A 468 76.11 11.47 6.09
CA ASP A 468 76.98 10.54 5.35
C ASP A 468 78.37 11.17 5.13
N PRO A 469 79.39 10.77 5.93
CA PRO A 469 80.72 11.33 5.78
C PRO A 469 81.43 10.95 4.48
N THR A 470 80.87 10.01 3.72
CA THR A 470 81.39 9.54 2.43
C THR A 470 80.68 10.16 1.24
N ASP A 471 79.70 11.04 1.46
CA ASP A 471 79.00 11.73 0.37
C ASP A 471 79.96 12.71 -0.34
N VAL A 472 80.23 12.40 -1.60
CA VAL A 472 81.09 13.17 -2.50
C VAL A 472 80.30 13.79 -3.66
N ASN A 473 78.99 13.56 -3.72
CA ASN A 473 78.15 14.05 -4.80
C ASN A 473 77.50 15.37 -4.39
N PRO A 474 77.77 16.49 -5.09
CA PRO A 474 77.12 17.75 -4.77
C PRO A 474 75.67 17.75 -5.28
N ASP A 475 74.71 17.64 -4.37
CA ASP A 475 73.27 17.64 -4.67
C ASP A 475 72.42 18.19 -3.52
N VAL A 476 71.17 18.54 -3.83
CA VAL A 476 70.14 18.81 -2.82
C VAL A 476 69.25 17.58 -2.69
N ARG A 477 69.05 17.15 -1.45
CA ARG A 477 68.24 15.98 -1.09
C ARG A 477 66.80 16.41 -0.82
N ILE A 478 65.87 15.69 -1.42
CA ILE A 478 64.43 15.89 -1.30
C ILE A 478 63.83 14.59 -0.77
N ASN A 479 63.27 14.62 0.43
CA ASN A 479 62.58 13.48 1.02
C ASN A 479 61.14 13.42 0.51
N ILE A 480 60.84 12.41 -0.29
CA ILE A 480 59.50 12.12 -0.78
C ILE A 480 58.75 11.32 0.30
N PRO A 481 57.55 11.75 0.72
CA PRO A 481 56.81 11.11 1.82
C PRO A 481 56.30 9.72 1.43
N ASP A 482 55.67 9.02 2.38
CA ASP A 482 55.01 7.73 2.10
C ASP A 482 53.79 7.96 1.19
N LEU A 483 53.92 7.54 -0.06
CA LEU A 483 52.90 7.59 -1.09
C LEU A 483 52.08 6.30 -1.19
N SER A 484 52.29 5.31 -0.32
CA SER A 484 51.66 3.97 -0.42
C SER A 484 50.13 4.00 -0.32
N LYS A 485 49.55 5.09 0.20
CA LYS A 485 48.10 5.35 0.17
C LYS A 485 47.57 5.55 -1.25
N TRP A 486 48.40 6.06 -2.15
CA TRP A 486 48.00 6.45 -3.50
C TRP A 486 48.68 5.66 -4.60
N LEU A 487 49.89 5.16 -4.36
CA LEU A 487 50.74 4.53 -5.36
C LEU A 487 51.32 3.18 -4.91
N ALA A 488 51.57 2.31 -5.87
CA ALA A 488 52.19 1.00 -5.72
C ALA A 488 53.48 0.87 -6.54
N ASN A 489 54.24 -0.20 -6.29
CA ASN A 489 55.41 -0.52 -7.12
C ASN A 489 55.00 -0.72 -8.59
N GLY A 490 55.76 -0.13 -9.50
CA GLY A 490 55.51 -0.16 -10.93
C GLY A 490 54.77 1.06 -11.47
N GLU A 491 54.25 1.95 -10.61
CA GLU A 491 53.60 3.19 -11.04
C GLU A 491 54.60 4.33 -11.23
N ASP A 492 54.24 5.28 -12.10
CA ASP A 492 55.09 6.41 -12.47
C ASP A 492 54.86 7.61 -11.56
N LEU A 493 55.96 8.26 -11.17
CA LEU A 493 56.00 9.49 -10.38
C LEU A 493 56.87 10.52 -11.11
N THR A 494 56.31 11.68 -11.41
CA THR A 494 57.02 12.80 -12.03
C THR A 494 57.50 13.75 -10.95
N LEU A 495 58.80 14.03 -10.92
CA LEU A 495 59.46 14.88 -9.93
C LEU A 495 59.95 16.13 -10.64
N THR A 496 59.57 17.31 -10.17
CA THR A 496 59.85 18.58 -10.85
C THR A 496 60.44 19.58 -9.87
N TRP A 497 61.65 20.05 -10.18
CA TRP A 497 62.33 21.16 -9.55
C TRP A 497 62.39 22.35 -10.52
N THR A 498 61.98 23.52 -10.06
CA THR A 498 62.06 24.80 -10.78
C THR A 498 62.63 25.88 -9.88
N ALA A 499 63.08 26.99 -10.46
CA ALA A 499 63.53 28.14 -9.70
C ALA A 499 63.18 29.46 -10.37
N THR A 500 62.95 30.49 -9.55
CA THR A 500 62.78 31.89 -9.96
C THR A 500 63.90 32.74 -9.38
N GLN A 501 64.24 33.85 -10.05
CA GLN A 501 65.30 34.76 -9.61
C GLN A 501 64.90 35.53 -8.35
N GLY A 502 65.80 35.59 -7.38
CA GLY A 502 65.57 36.30 -6.11
C GLY A 502 65.04 35.38 -5.01
N THR A 503 64.82 35.95 -3.84
CA THR A 503 64.50 35.16 -2.63
C THR A 503 63.01 35.10 -2.31
N ALA A 504 62.15 35.70 -3.15
CA ALA A 504 60.71 35.86 -2.94
C ALA A 504 59.88 35.49 -4.18
N PRO A 505 58.59 35.13 -4.01
CA PRO A 505 57.71 34.82 -5.14
C PRO A 505 57.57 35.99 -6.12
N GLY A 506 57.34 35.68 -7.40
CA GLY A 506 57.17 36.66 -8.47
C GLY A 506 58.47 37.08 -9.19
N GLY A 507 59.58 36.40 -8.91
CA GLY A 507 60.82 36.52 -9.67
C GLY A 507 60.72 35.98 -11.10
N LEU A 508 61.68 36.33 -11.95
CA LEU A 508 61.77 35.79 -13.32
C LEU A 508 62.11 34.30 -13.26
N ASP A 509 61.42 33.46 -14.03
CA ASP A 509 61.77 32.05 -14.16
C ASP A 509 63.22 31.87 -14.60
N ILE A 510 63.86 30.81 -14.08
CA ILE A 510 65.20 30.38 -14.47
C ILE A 510 65.05 29.04 -15.22
N PRO A 511 64.78 29.04 -16.54
CA PRO A 511 64.43 27.82 -17.27
C PRO A 511 65.52 26.75 -17.22
N ASN A 512 66.79 27.17 -17.19
CA ASN A 512 67.93 26.26 -17.15
C ASN A 512 68.10 25.56 -15.79
N ALA A 513 67.45 26.06 -14.72
CA ALA A 513 67.42 25.37 -13.43
C ALA A 513 66.31 24.32 -13.36
N LYS A 514 65.46 24.19 -14.38
CA LYS A 514 64.38 23.19 -14.40
C LYS A 514 65.00 21.78 -14.46
N PHE A 515 64.72 20.97 -13.46
CA PHE A 515 65.08 19.56 -13.42
C PHE A 515 63.81 18.72 -13.23
N GLU A 516 63.42 18.01 -14.28
CA GLU A 516 62.19 17.22 -14.31
C GLU A 516 62.51 15.78 -14.71
N LYS A 517 61.96 14.80 -13.97
CA LYS A 517 62.15 13.40 -14.27
C LYS A 517 60.96 12.56 -13.84
N THR A 518 60.47 11.74 -14.75
CA THR A 518 59.53 10.66 -14.43
C THR A 518 60.32 9.40 -14.07
N ILE A 519 60.00 8.83 -12.91
CA ILE A 519 60.58 7.58 -12.42
C ILE A 519 59.47 6.56 -12.19
N GLN A 520 59.80 5.29 -12.30
CA GLN A 520 58.93 4.21 -11.89
C GLN A 520 59.25 3.81 -10.44
N LEU A 521 58.24 3.73 -9.58
CA LEU A 521 58.38 3.30 -8.19
C LEU A 521 58.81 1.83 -8.12
N ASN A 522 59.86 1.55 -7.35
CA ASN A 522 60.49 0.23 -7.28
C ASN A 522 61.29 0.05 -5.99
N ALA A 523 62.10 -1.01 -5.87
CA ALA A 523 62.87 -1.29 -4.66
C ALA A 523 63.87 -0.17 -4.28
N THR A 524 64.35 0.64 -5.22
CA THR A 524 65.24 1.78 -4.98
C THR A 524 64.46 3.05 -4.63
N ASN A 525 63.30 3.26 -5.26
CA ASN A 525 62.39 4.38 -5.00
C ASN A 525 61.02 3.82 -4.58
N PRO A 526 60.88 3.27 -3.36
CA PRO A 526 59.65 2.61 -2.96
C PRO A 526 58.52 3.61 -2.72
N PRO A 527 57.24 3.21 -2.87
CA PRO A 527 56.10 4.04 -2.54
C PRO A 527 56.07 4.44 -1.06
N THR A 528 56.75 3.70 -0.17
CA THR A 528 56.86 4.02 1.26
C THR A 528 57.69 5.26 1.59
N GLY A 529 58.20 5.96 0.58
CA GLY A 529 59.05 7.14 0.70
C GLY A 529 60.52 6.85 0.39
N PHE A 530 61.20 7.85 -0.16
CA PHE A 530 62.61 7.77 -0.57
C PHE A 530 63.23 9.17 -0.70
N VAL A 531 64.56 9.23 -0.74
CA VAL A 531 65.30 10.49 -0.96
C VAL A 531 65.64 10.65 -2.44
N TRP A 532 65.08 11.67 -3.07
CA TRP A 532 65.45 12.13 -4.39
C TRP A 532 66.59 13.15 -4.34
N ARG A 533 67.41 13.21 -5.38
CA ARG A 533 68.58 14.10 -5.43
C ARG A 533 68.50 15.02 -6.65
N ILE A 534 68.65 16.33 -6.42
CA ILE A 534 68.75 17.37 -7.45
C ILE A 534 70.24 17.68 -7.66
N PRO A 535 70.84 17.26 -8.80
CA PRO A 535 72.26 17.47 -9.04
C PRO A 535 72.64 18.95 -9.09
N TYR A 536 73.80 19.30 -8.52
CA TYR A 536 74.28 20.68 -8.54
C TYR A 536 74.37 21.28 -9.94
N ALA A 537 74.93 20.55 -10.90
CA ALA A 537 75.14 21.05 -12.25
C ALA A 537 73.83 21.39 -12.98
N ASP A 538 72.73 20.69 -12.69
CA ASP A 538 71.48 20.79 -13.43
C ASP A 538 70.47 21.72 -12.75
N GLY A 539 70.17 21.51 -11.46
CA GLY A 539 69.09 22.23 -10.78
C GLY A 539 69.51 23.45 -9.95
N LEU A 540 70.81 23.56 -9.64
CA LEU A 540 71.31 24.51 -8.63
C LEU A 540 72.28 25.54 -9.22
N LYS A 541 73.31 25.09 -9.95
CA LYS A 541 74.30 25.95 -10.61
C LYS A 541 73.65 26.97 -11.56
N PRO A 542 72.63 26.61 -12.36
CA PRO A 542 72.01 27.58 -13.25
C PRO A 542 71.35 28.77 -12.54
N ILE A 543 70.98 28.61 -11.26
CA ILE A 543 70.44 29.71 -10.44
C ILE A 543 71.53 30.78 -10.22
N TYR A 544 72.74 30.35 -9.88
CA TYR A 544 73.90 31.22 -9.73
C TYR A 544 74.35 31.85 -11.06
N GLU A 545 74.20 31.16 -12.20
CA GLU A 545 74.64 31.63 -13.52
C GLU A 545 73.64 32.54 -14.24
N PHE A 546 72.38 32.58 -13.81
CA PHE A 546 71.28 33.16 -14.60
C PHE A 546 71.44 34.65 -14.93
N ASN A 547 71.44 35.52 -13.90
CA ASN A 547 71.59 36.96 -14.08
C ASN A 547 72.26 37.59 -12.84
N GLN A 548 73.57 37.37 -12.78
CA GLN A 548 74.49 37.78 -11.71
C GLN A 548 74.54 39.30 -11.46
N ALA A 549 74.06 40.11 -12.42
CA ALA A 549 73.96 41.56 -12.26
C ALA A 549 72.84 41.97 -11.29
N VAL A 550 71.84 41.11 -11.07
CA VAL A 550 70.70 41.37 -10.18
C VAL A 550 70.90 40.65 -8.84
N THR A 551 71.10 39.33 -8.89
CA THR A 551 71.34 38.50 -7.71
C THR A 551 71.90 37.14 -8.12
N TYR A 552 72.59 36.49 -7.18
CA TYR A 552 73.06 35.11 -7.29
C TYR A 552 72.09 34.11 -6.64
N ASP A 553 71.02 34.61 -6.02
CA ASP A 553 70.04 33.80 -5.28
C ASP A 553 68.81 33.49 -6.13
N GLY A 554 68.17 32.35 -5.84
CA GLY A 554 66.89 31.98 -6.41
C GLY A 554 65.93 31.40 -5.38
N LEU A 555 64.65 31.38 -5.72
CA LEU A 555 63.61 30.71 -4.97
C LEU A 555 63.25 29.45 -5.74
N ALA A 556 63.66 28.31 -5.21
CA ALA A 556 63.37 27.01 -5.79
C ALA A 556 62.06 26.44 -5.28
N THR A 557 61.38 25.72 -6.15
CA THR A 557 60.13 25.01 -5.88
C THR A 557 60.26 23.57 -6.34
N PHE A 558 59.87 22.64 -5.48
CA PHE A 558 59.79 21.23 -5.79
C PHE A 558 58.36 20.73 -5.65
N ILE A 559 57.90 19.96 -6.63
CA ILE A 559 56.62 19.25 -6.62
C ILE A 559 56.83 17.83 -7.13
N TYR A 560 55.95 16.91 -6.73
CA TYR A 560 55.80 15.61 -7.37
C TYR A 560 54.38 15.43 -7.88
N ALA A 561 54.21 14.66 -8.95
CA ALA A 561 52.92 14.42 -9.59
C ALA A 561 52.77 12.99 -10.10
N PHE A 562 51.57 12.45 -10.05
CA PHE A 562 51.23 11.10 -10.53
C PHE A 562 49.85 11.07 -11.17
N GLU A 563 49.63 10.12 -12.07
CA GLU A 563 48.33 9.92 -12.72
C GLU A 563 47.42 9.04 -11.86
N ARG A 564 46.17 9.46 -11.66
CA ARG A 564 45.15 8.64 -11.02
C ARG A 564 43.80 8.87 -11.68
N ASN A 565 43.13 7.80 -12.10
CA ASN A 565 41.85 7.85 -12.80
C ASN A 565 41.83 8.79 -14.02
N GLY A 566 42.96 8.93 -14.72
CA GLY A 566 43.10 9.79 -15.90
C GLY A 566 43.26 11.29 -15.60
N LYS A 567 43.50 11.66 -14.33
CA LYS A 567 43.84 13.02 -13.91
C LYS A 567 45.23 13.05 -13.26
N THR A 568 46.00 14.10 -13.53
CA THR A 568 47.29 14.37 -12.89
C THR A 568 47.07 14.94 -11.50
N ILE A 569 47.49 14.21 -10.46
CA ILE A 569 47.50 14.67 -9.06
C ILE A 569 48.88 15.26 -8.76
N THR A 570 48.93 16.47 -8.20
CA THR A 570 50.18 17.19 -7.88
C THR A 570 50.26 17.48 -6.39
N SER A 571 51.45 17.33 -5.80
CA SER A 571 51.69 17.62 -4.39
C SER A 571 51.66 19.12 -4.09
N GLU A 572 51.46 19.45 -2.81
CA GLU A 572 51.80 20.78 -2.30
C GLU A 572 53.28 21.12 -2.59
N PRO A 573 53.62 22.39 -2.90
CA PRO A 573 54.97 22.78 -3.27
C PRO A 573 55.90 22.91 -2.05
N ALA A 574 57.07 22.28 -2.14
CA ALA A 574 58.17 22.52 -1.21
C ALA A 574 59.05 23.66 -1.73
N VAL A 575 59.34 24.66 -0.90
CA VAL A 575 60.02 25.89 -1.34
C VAL A 575 61.27 26.18 -0.51
N ALA A 576 62.37 26.54 -1.17
CA ALA A 576 63.61 26.95 -0.51
C ALA A 576 64.31 28.08 -1.25
N VAL A 577 64.96 28.97 -0.51
CA VAL A 577 65.89 29.96 -1.07
C VAL A 577 67.23 29.26 -1.34
N VAL A 578 67.69 29.28 -2.58
CA VAL A 578 68.98 28.76 -3.00
C VAL A 578 69.99 29.90 -3.05
N SER A 579 70.93 29.90 -2.10
CA SER A 579 72.03 30.85 -1.98
C SER A 579 73.36 30.08 -1.96
N MET A 580 73.61 29.36 -3.06
CA MET A 580 74.73 28.44 -3.21
C MET A 580 75.94 29.12 -3.87
N HIS A 581 76.48 30.12 -3.17
CA HIS A 581 77.68 30.84 -3.57
C HIS A 581 78.42 31.37 -2.33
N SER A 582 79.69 31.74 -2.52
CA SER A 582 80.48 32.49 -1.55
C SER A 582 80.86 33.83 -2.17
N PHE A 583 80.20 34.90 -1.73
CA PHE A 583 80.34 36.25 -2.30
C PHE A 583 79.98 36.31 -3.80
N THR A 584 80.98 36.15 -4.68
CA THR A 584 80.83 36.14 -6.14
C THR A 584 81.47 34.91 -6.76
N ALA A 585 81.76 33.89 -5.94
CA ALA A 585 82.34 32.63 -6.39
C ALA A 585 81.31 31.50 -6.22
N GLU A 586 81.29 30.57 -7.17
CA GLU A 586 80.49 29.34 -7.06
C GLU A 586 80.90 28.51 -5.84
N CYS A 587 80.03 27.62 -5.39
CA CYS A 587 80.35 26.74 -4.27
C CYS A 587 81.54 25.83 -4.58
N PRO A 588 82.42 25.57 -3.59
CA PRO A 588 83.40 24.51 -3.73
C PRO A 588 82.67 23.16 -3.85
N LEU A 589 82.94 22.42 -4.93
CA LEU A 589 82.40 21.07 -5.15
C LEU A 589 83.23 19.98 -4.47
N VAL A 590 84.12 20.39 -3.58
CA VAL A 590 84.84 19.52 -2.67
C VAL A 590 84.28 19.79 -1.29
N ARG A 591 83.92 18.72 -0.59
CA ARG A 591 83.38 18.80 0.77
C ARG A 591 84.30 19.66 1.65
N PRO A 592 83.76 20.64 2.41
CA PRO A 592 84.54 21.50 3.30
C PRO A 592 85.30 20.73 4.39
#